data_AF-A0A7W8BWZ5-F1
#
_entry.id   AF-A0A7W8BWZ5-F1
#
_cell.length_a   1.000
_cell.length_b   1.000
_cell.length_c   1.000
_cell.angle_alpha   90.00
_cell.angle_beta   90.00
_cell.angle_gamma   90.00
#
_symmetry.space_group_name_H-M   'P 1'
#
loop_
_entity.id
_entity.type
_entity.pdbx_description
1 polymer ?
#
loop_
_entity_poly.entity_id
_entity_poly.type
_entity_poly.pdbx_seq_one_letter_code
_entity_poly.pdbx_strand_id
1 'polypeptide(L)'
;MGRQWHRHLAGRPRRRAIGAGAHYKLVFVDRLLAMLVHFRHGVTHSVLACWFGVDRSANTRAIGEIRPLLAQRGCVVVAAIRLHTLAAVVDYLGASGQSAIIDATEIRVRRPVHGTDGRDRYISG
;
A
#
# COMPACT_ATOMS: atom_id res chain seq x y z
N MET A 1 29.73 -46.78 -21.51
CA MET A 1 28.97 -46.83 -20.23
C MET A 1 29.08 -45.47 -19.55
N GLY A 2 28.02 -44.67 -19.57
CA GLY A 2 28.00 -43.40 -18.84
C GLY A 2 26.61 -42.80 -18.89
N ARG A 3 25.92 -42.75 -17.74
CA ARG A 3 24.66 -42.01 -17.62
C ARG A 3 24.66 -41.19 -16.32
N GLN A 4 24.42 -39.90 -16.54
CA GLN A 4 24.39 -38.80 -15.59
C GLN A 4 23.38 -39.01 -14.45
N TRP A 5 23.78 -38.58 -13.26
CA TRP A 5 22.94 -38.47 -12.08
C TRP A 5 22.04 -37.22 -12.20
N HIS A 6 20.78 -37.40 -12.58
CA HIS A 6 19.76 -36.36 -12.37
C HIS A 6 19.05 -36.59 -11.04
N ARG A 7 19.56 -35.99 -9.97
CA ARG A 7 18.91 -35.98 -8.65
C ARG A 7 17.73 -35.00 -8.70
N HIS A 8 16.52 -35.52 -8.87
CA HIS A 8 15.28 -34.77 -8.69
C HIS A 8 15.21 -34.23 -7.26
N LEU A 9 15.24 -32.90 -7.09
CA LEU A 9 14.96 -32.23 -5.81
C LEU A 9 13.46 -32.29 -5.53
N ALA A 10 12.98 -33.45 -5.09
CA ALA A 10 11.59 -33.63 -4.67
C ALA A 10 11.34 -32.89 -3.34
N GLY A 11 10.56 -31.80 -3.43
CA GLY A 11 9.49 -31.52 -2.48
C GLY A 11 9.86 -31.14 -1.04
N ARG A 12 10.64 -30.08 -0.82
CA ARG A 12 10.59 -29.39 0.48
C ARG A 12 9.28 -28.59 0.53
N PRO A 13 8.35 -28.82 1.48
CA PRO A 13 7.15 -28.01 1.59
C PRO A 13 7.57 -26.57 1.88
N ARG A 14 7.29 -25.67 0.91
CA ARG A 14 7.58 -24.25 1.04
C ARG A 14 6.71 -23.69 2.17
N ARG A 15 7.30 -23.43 3.34
CA ARG A 15 6.66 -22.63 4.39
C ARG A 15 6.48 -21.23 3.85
N ARG A 16 5.22 -20.84 3.65
CA ARG A 16 4.85 -19.52 3.17
C ARG A 16 5.13 -18.49 4.25
N ALA A 17 5.75 -17.37 3.88
CA ALA A 17 5.93 -16.24 4.79
C ALA A 17 4.56 -15.71 5.26
N ILE A 18 4.51 -15.11 6.45
CA ILE A 18 3.35 -14.37 6.93
C ILE A 18 2.99 -13.33 5.84
N GLY A 19 1.77 -13.40 5.30
CA GLY A 19 1.32 -12.60 4.13
C GLY A 19 1.19 -13.35 2.80
N ALA A 20 1.61 -14.61 2.71
CA ALA A 20 1.42 -15.46 1.52
C ALA A 20 0.20 -16.40 1.63
N GLY A 21 -0.79 -16.02 2.44
CA GLY A 21 -2.12 -16.65 2.48
C GLY A 21 -2.87 -16.48 1.16
N ALA A 22 -3.90 -17.31 0.93
CA ALA A 22 -4.79 -17.14 -0.22
C ALA A 22 -5.31 -15.69 -0.28
N HIS A 23 -5.41 -15.13 -1.50
CA HIS A 23 -5.89 -13.77 -1.70
C HIS A 23 -7.28 -13.60 -1.06
N TYR A 24 -7.35 -12.93 0.09
CA TYR A 24 -8.63 -12.44 0.60
C TYR A 24 -9.09 -11.37 -0.39
N LYS A 25 -10.06 -11.73 -1.23
CA LYS A 25 -10.61 -10.84 -2.25
C LYS A 25 -11.73 -10.07 -1.55
N LEU A 26 -11.44 -8.86 -1.11
CA LEU A 26 -12.45 -7.95 -0.54
C LEU A 26 -13.67 -7.93 -1.47
N VAL A 27 -14.86 -8.18 -0.91
CA VAL A 27 -16.08 -8.05 -1.72
C VAL A 27 -16.25 -6.59 -2.12
N PHE A 28 -17.10 -6.31 -3.12
CA PHE A 28 -17.26 -4.94 -3.63
C PHE A 28 -17.57 -3.93 -2.52
N VAL A 29 -18.44 -4.31 -1.58
CA VAL A 29 -18.84 -3.47 -0.44
C VAL A 29 -17.64 -3.11 0.44
N ASP A 30 -16.77 -4.07 0.77
CA ASP A 30 -15.59 -3.83 1.59
C ASP A 30 -14.59 -2.92 0.88
N ARG A 31 -14.42 -3.08 -0.43
CA ARG A 31 -13.54 -2.20 -1.23
C ARG A 31 -14.08 -0.78 -1.28
N LEU A 32 -15.40 -0.63 -1.41
CA LEU A 32 -16.06 0.67 -1.37
C LEU A 32 -15.93 1.32 0.02
N LEU A 33 -16.16 0.55 1.09
CA LEU A 33 -16.03 1.03 2.46
C LEU A 33 -14.60 1.44 2.78
N ALA A 34 -13.61 0.62 2.42
CA ALA A 34 -12.19 0.96 2.58
C ALA A 34 -11.84 2.27 1.89
N MET A 35 -12.39 2.51 0.70
CA MET A 35 -12.17 3.75 -0.05
C MET A 35 -12.87 4.96 0.59
N LEU A 36 -14.13 4.83 1.01
CA LEU A 36 -14.86 5.91 1.66
C LEU A 36 -14.24 6.32 3.00
N VAL A 37 -13.80 5.34 3.79
CA VAL A 37 -13.09 5.58 5.06
C VAL A 37 -11.76 6.28 4.81
N HIS A 38 -11.00 5.83 3.81
CA HIS A 38 -9.76 6.48 3.41
C HIS A 38 -9.97 7.97 3.06
N PHE A 39 -11.02 8.30 2.30
CA PHE A 39 -11.34 9.69 1.97
C PHE A 39 -11.85 10.52 3.13
N ARG A 40 -12.76 9.96 3.92
CA ARG A 40 -13.43 10.72 4.97
C ARG A 40 -12.50 11.02 6.15
N HIS A 41 -11.55 10.14 6.40
CA HIS A 41 -10.75 10.16 7.63
C HIS A 41 -9.23 10.20 7.37
N GLY A 42 -8.77 10.20 6.12
CA GLY A 42 -7.34 10.24 5.80
C GLY A 42 -6.55 9.02 6.30
N VAL A 43 -7.24 7.91 6.59
CA VAL A 43 -6.65 6.74 7.25
C VAL A 43 -5.57 6.11 6.37
N THR A 44 -4.43 5.78 6.97
CA THR A 44 -3.32 5.12 6.27
C THR A 44 -3.74 3.74 5.73
N HIS A 45 -3.15 3.34 4.60
CA HIS A 45 -3.46 2.05 3.98
C HIS A 45 -3.15 0.84 4.88
N SER A 46 -2.24 0.97 5.85
CA SER A 46 -1.90 -0.06 6.83
C SER A 46 -3.00 -0.25 7.88
N VAL A 47 -3.59 0.83 8.39
CA VAL A 47 -4.71 0.76 9.34
C VAL A 47 -5.94 0.14 8.68
N LEU A 48 -6.26 0.57 7.46
CA LEU A 48 -7.35 -0.04 6.68
C LEU A 48 -7.09 -1.53 6.42
N ALA A 49 -5.87 -1.90 6.04
CA ALA A 49 -5.50 -3.30 5.85
C ALA A 49 -5.68 -4.14 7.14
N CYS A 50 -5.32 -3.57 8.29
CA CYS A 50 -5.57 -4.19 9.60
C CYS A 50 -7.07 -4.39 9.86
N TRP A 51 -7.89 -3.35 9.66
CA TRP A 51 -9.35 -3.42 9.87
C TRP A 51 -10.05 -4.46 9.00
N PHE A 52 -9.63 -4.58 7.74
CA PHE A 52 -10.19 -5.54 6.80
C PHE A 52 -9.51 -6.91 6.82
N GLY A 53 -8.52 -7.13 7.70
CA GLY A 53 -7.78 -8.39 7.79
C GLY A 53 -7.03 -8.77 6.51
N VAL A 54 -6.63 -7.79 5.69
CA VAL A 54 -5.95 -7.99 4.40
C VAL A 54 -4.53 -7.46 4.42
N ASP A 55 -3.70 -7.88 3.46
CA ASP A 55 -2.39 -7.25 3.25
C ASP A 55 -2.56 -5.81 2.74
N ARG A 56 -1.67 -4.90 3.15
CA ARG A 56 -1.64 -3.50 2.68
C ARG A 56 -1.73 -3.38 1.17
N SER A 57 -1.06 -4.26 0.42
CA SER A 57 -1.10 -4.30 -1.05
C SER A 57 -2.44 -4.73 -1.63
N ALA A 58 -3.19 -5.60 -0.93
CA ALA A 58 -4.55 -5.96 -1.31
C ALA A 58 -5.50 -4.76 -1.10
N ASN A 59 -5.34 -4.03 0.01
CA ASN A 59 -6.08 -2.79 0.27
C ASN A 59 -5.76 -1.69 -0.77
N THR A 60 -4.49 -1.46 -1.09
CA THR A 60 -4.09 -0.49 -2.14
C THR A 60 -4.68 -0.86 -3.50
N ARG A 61 -4.69 -2.15 -3.85
CA ARG A 61 -5.32 -2.62 -5.10
C ARG A 61 -6.83 -2.39 -5.10
N ALA A 62 -7.51 -2.74 -4.01
CA ALA A 62 -8.95 -2.51 -3.84
C ALA A 62 -9.33 -1.03 -4.04
N ILE A 63 -8.58 -0.12 -3.40
CA ILE A 63 -8.77 1.33 -3.56
C ILE A 63 -8.54 1.78 -5.02
N GLY A 64 -7.52 1.23 -5.68
CA GLY A 64 -7.23 1.50 -7.09
C GLY A 64 -8.33 1.02 -8.05
N GLU A 65 -9.03 -0.07 -7.72
CA GLU A 65 -10.14 -0.59 -8.52
C GLU A 65 -11.42 0.26 -8.38
N ILE A 66 -11.70 0.79 -7.18
CA ILE A 66 -12.92 1.56 -6.90
C ILE A 66 -12.80 3.02 -7.38
N ARG A 67 -11.60 3.61 -7.32
CA ARG A 67 -11.37 5.01 -7.73
C ARG A 67 -11.91 5.36 -9.12
N PRO A 68 -11.64 4.60 -10.20
CA PRO A 68 -12.17 4.93 -11.53
C PRO A 68 -13.69 4.76 -11.63
N LEU A 69 -14.29 3.87 -10.84
CA LEU A 69 -15.75 3.69 -10.82
C LEU A 69 -16.45 4.88 -10.17
N LEU A 70 -15.88 5.43 -9.11
CA LEU A 70 -16.36 6.66 -8.48
C LEU A 70 -16.20 7.86 -9.40
N ALA A 71 -15.07 7.97 -10.09
CA ALA A 71 -14.83 9.05 -11.07
C ALA A 71 -15.89 9.05 -12.18
N GLN A 72 -16.26 7.88 -12.71
CA GLN A 72 -17.34 7.74 -13.71
C GLN A 72 -18.72 8.18 -13.19
N ARG A 73 -18.94 8.13 -11.87
CA ARG A 73 -20.20 8.53 -11.23
C ARG A 73 -20.22 10.00 -10.81
N GLY A 74 -19.21 10.79 -11.19
CA GLY A 74 -19.06 12.19 -10.80
C GLY A 74 -18.42 12.40 -9.42
N CYS A 75 -18.06 11.32 -8.71
CA CYS A 75 -17.26 11.40 -7.50
C CYS A 75 -15.79 11.50 -7.87
N VAL A 76 -15.37 12.69 -8.32
CA VAL A 76 -13.99 12.95 -8.73
C VAL A 76 -13.11 13.03 -7.50
N VAL A 77 -12.28 11.99 -7.34
CA VAL A 77 -11.15 12.02 -6.42
C VAL A 77 -10.04 12.81 -7.09
N VAL A 78 -9.79 14.03 -6.61
CA VAL A 78 -8.65 14.81 -7.09
C VAL A 78 -7.37 14.04 -6.75
N ALA A 79 -6.51 13.83 -7.74
CA ALA A 79 -5.24 13.17 -7.53
C ALA A 79 -4.44 13.95 -6.48
N ALA A 80 -3.84 13.24 -5.51
CA ALA A 80 -3.01 13.87 -4.52
C ALA A 80 -1.84 14.59 -5.20
N ILE A 81 -1.62 15.86 -4.83
CA ILE A 81 -0.48 16.64 -5.27
C ILE A 81 0.75 16.10 -4.54
N ARG A 82 1.80 15.75 -5.29
CA ARG A 82 3.04 15.26 -4.70
C ARG A 82 3.93 16.44 -4.35
N LEU A 83 4.02 16.72 -3.05
CA LEU A 83 4.90 17.76 -2.51
C LEU A 83 6.17 17.10 -1.98
N HIS A 84 7.33 17.57 -2.43
CA HIS A 84 8.62 16.93 -2.17
C HIS A 84 9.39 17.55 -1.00
N THR A 85 8.94 18.69 -0.50
CA THR A 85 9.60 19.43 0.58
C THR A 85 8.57 19.88 1.61
N LEU A 86 8.99 19.97 2.87
CA LEU A 86 8.15 20.52 3.94
C LEU A 86 7.71 21.96 3.63
N ALA A 87 8.62 22.76 3.04
CA ALA A 87 8.31 24.12 2.60
C ALA A 87 7.14 24.14 1.60
N ALA A 88 7.15 23.26 0.58
CA ALA A 88 6.06 23.17 -0.38
C ALA A 88 4.73 22.74 0.26
N VAL A 89 4.77 21.92 1.33
CA VAL A 89 3.58 21.58 2.13
C VAL A 89 3.06 22.80 2.88
N VAL A 90 3.93 23.55 3.54
CA VAL A 90 3.55 24.77 4.26
C VAL A 90 2.96 25.82 3.31
N ASP A 91 3.60 26.06 2.16
CA ASP A 91 3.13 27.01 1.15
C ASP A 91 1.76 26.61 0.58
N TYR A 92 1.58 25.32 0.28
CA TYR A 92 0.31 24.79 -0.20
C TYR A 92 -0.82 24.94 0.83
N LEU A 93 -0.54 24.63 2.10
CA LEU A 93 -1.51 24.77 3.18
C LEU A 93 -1.85 26.25 3.44
N GLY A 94 -0.86 27.14 3.37
CA GLY A 94 -1.06 28.58 3.46
C GLY A 94 -1.93 29.13 2.32
N ALA A 95 -1.68 28.72 1.08
CA ALA A 95 -2.45 29.15 -0.09
C ALA A 95 -3.88 28.58 -0.11
N SER A 96 -4.08 27.37 0.43
CA SER A 96 -5.39 26.71 0.50
C SER A 96 -6.22 27.09 1.74
N GLY A 97 -5.62 27.77 2.72
CA GLY A 97 -6.26 28.10 3.99
C GLY A 97 -6.56 26.87 4.86
N GLN A 98 -5.85 25.76 4.63
CA GLN A 98 -6.06 24.50 5.33
C GLN A 98 -5.02 24.29 6.43
N SER A 99 -5.44 23.75 7.57
CA SER A 99 -4.54 23.25 8.61
C SER A 99 -4.35 21.74 8.47
N ALA A 100 -3.13 21.24 8.61
CA ALA A 100 -2.84 19.81 8.57
C ALA A 100 -2.06 19.36 9.80
N ILE A 101 -2.32 18.12 10.23
CA ILE A 101 -1.50 17.39 11.19
C ILE A 101 -0.68 16.40 10.37
N ILE A 102 0.65 16.46 10.51
CA ILE A 102 1.56 15.54 9.86
C ILE A 102 1.79 14.37 10.82
N ASP A 103 1.47 13.16 10.37
CA ASP A 103 1.76 11.95 11.12
C ASP A 103 3.25 11.60 10.89
N ALA A 104 4.06 11.67 11.94
CA ALA A 104 5.49 11.34 11.85
C ALA A 104 5.73 9.82 11.81
N THR A 105 4.75 9.02 11.36
CA THR A 105 4.91 7.56 11.34
C THR A 105 5.96 7.14 10.33
N GLU A 106 6.90 6.32 10.78
CA GLU A 106 7.97 5.82 9.93
C GLU A 106 7.53 4.54 9.19
N ILE A 107 7.55 4.59 7.86
CA ILE A 107 7.26 3.48 6.96
C ILE A 107 8.58 2.96 6.37
N ARG A 108 8.86 1.66 6.53
CA ARG A 108 10.01 1.02 5.86
C ARG A 108 9.91 1.11 4.34
N VAL A 109 11.01 1.50 3.69
CA VAL A 109 11.13 1.53 2.22
C VAL A 109 11.00 0.10 1.67
N ARG A 110 10.11 -0.11 0.70
CA ARG A 110 9.84 -1.44 0.12
C ARG A 110 10.79 -1.73 -1.05
N ARG A 111 11.41 -2.92 -1.02
CA ARG A 111 12.42 -3.44 -1.99
C ARG A 111 13.67 -2.57 -2.14
N PRO A 112 14.52 -2.50 -1.11
CA PRO A 112 15.92 -2.16 -1.30
C PRO A 112 16.54 -3.19 -2.27
N VAL A 113 17.32 -2.73 -3.24
CA VAL A 113 18.13 -3.64 -4.07
C VAL A 113 19.06 -4.42 -3.13
N HIS A 114 19.20 -5.72 -3.37
CA HIS A 114 19.97 -6.59 -2.48
C HIS A 114 21.43 -6.11 -2.47
N GLY A 115 21.97 -5.76 -1.30
CA GLY A 115 23.33 -5.24 -1.14
C GLY A 115 23.49 -3.71 -1.18
N THR A 116 22.39 -2.94 -1.19
CA THR A 116 22.43 -1.48 -1.03
C THR A 116 22.24 -1.08 0.44
N ASP A 117 23.02 -0.10 0.92
CA ASP A 117 22.97 0.50 2.27
C ASP A 117 21.68 1.33 2.52
N GLY A 118 20.54 0.68 2.39
CA GLY A 118 19.21 1.27 2.60
C GLY A 118 18.16 0.23 2.94
N ARG A 119 18.58 -0.97 3.38
CA ARG A 119 17.67 -2.08 3.63
C ARG A 119 16.68 -1.81 4.76
N ASP A 120 17.15 -1.04 5.74
CA ASP A 120 16.40 -0.58 6.90
C ASP A 120 16.06 0.91 6.79
N ARG A 121 16.03 1.48 5.58
CA ARG A 121 15.65 2.89 5.42
C ARG A 121 14.16 3.05 5.66
N TYR A 122 13.82 4.01 6.51
CA TYR A 122 12.44 4.44 6.76
C TYR A 122 12.19 5.78 6.09
N ILE A 123 10.94 6.03 5.74
CA ILE A 123 10.42 7.32 5.29
C ILE A 123 9.26 7.71 6.21
N SER A 124 9.13 8.99 6.51
CA SER A 124 7.94 9.49 7.20
C SER A 124 6.71 9.37 6.29
N GLY A 125 5.58 8.96 6.88
CA GLY A 125 4.29 8.70 6.25
C GLY A 125 3.47 9.94 5.95
#